data_AF-G0NEE7-F1
#
_entry.id   AF-G0NEE7-F1
#
_cell.length_a   1.000
_cell.length_b   1.000
_cell.length_c   1.000
_cell.angle_alpha   90.00
_cell.angle_beta   90.00
_cell.angle_gamma   90.00
#
_symmetry.space_group_name_H-M   'P 1'
#
loop_
_entity.id
_entity.type
_entity.pdbx_description
1 polymer ?
#
loop_
_entity_poly.entity_id
_entity_poly.type
_entity_poly.pdbx_seq_one_letter_code
_entity_poly.pdbx_strand_id
1 'polypeptide(L)' 'MGIMENPEKMKEFMCAGIASEISSLANQCLMKKRGYDLITETLLSSECNESGTPLIVTDDGTDRVLLVYKEF' A
#
# COMPACT_ATOMS: atom_id res chain seq x y z
N MET A 1 17.16 0.51 10.03
CA MET A 1 17.18 -0.28 8.79
C MET A 1 15.94 -1.17 8.83
N GLY A 2 14.98 -1.00 7.91
CA GLY A 2 13.71 -1.73 7.96
C GLY A 2 13.89 -3.22 7.62
N ILE A 3 13.07 -4.08 8.20
CA ILE A 3 13.06 -5.53 7.91
C ILE A 3 12.69 -5.71 6.43
N MET A 4 13.55 -6.39 5.65
CA MET A 4 13.29 -6.75 4.25
C MET A 4 12.42 -8.02 4.18
N GLU A 5 11.86 -8.26 3.00
CA GLU A 5 11.17 -9.49 2.66
C GLU A 5 12.10 -10.71 2.89
N ASN A 6 11.60 -11.78 3.52
CA ASN A 6 12.40 -12.98 3.82
C ASN A 6 12.38 -13.95 2.62
N PRO A 7 13.51 -14.15 1.90
CA PRO A 7 13.56 -15.01 0.72
C PRO A 7 13.22 -16.48 1.01
N GLU A 8 13.57 -16.98 2.19
CA GLU A 8 13.29 -18.36 2.59
C GLU A 8 11.79 -18.59 2.72
N LYS A 9 11.06 -17.62 3.29
CA LYS A 9 9.61 -17.68 3.41
C LYS A 9 8.91 -17.55 2.05
N MET A 10 9.41 -16.68 1.18
CA MET A 10 8.87 -16.57 -0.19
C MET A 10 8.97 -17.89 -0.95
N LYS A 11 10.11 -18.59 -0.82
CA LYS A 11 10.31 -19.91 -1.41
C LYS A 11 9.47 -21.00 -0.74
N GLU A 12 9.40 -21.01 0.59
CA GLU A 12 8.60 -21.98 1.38
C GLU A 12 7.13 -21.98 0.94
N PHE A 13 6.57 -20.80 0.71
CA PHE A 13 5.17 -20.64 0.29
C PHE A 13 4.96 -20.60 -1.22
N MET A 14 6.03 -20.76 -2.01
CA MET A 14 5.98 -20.67 -3.49
C MET A 14 5.30 -19.38 -3.98
N CYS A 15 5.57 -18.26 -3.30
CA CYS A 15 5.02 -16.97 -3.68
C CYS A 15 5.73 -16.44 -4.92
N ALA A 16 4.97 -16.05 -5.94
CA ALA A 16 5.50 -15.35 -7.12
C ALA A 16 5.83 -13.87 -6.85
N GLY A 17 5.37 -13.33 -5.72
CA GLY A 17 5.57 -11.94 -5.35
C GLY A 17 4.72 -11.55 -4.15
N ILE A 18 4.71 -10.27 -3.83
CA ILE A 18 3.99 -9.70 -2.68
C ILE A 18 3.10 -8.57 -3.18
N ALA A 19 1.82 -8.64 -2.85
CA ALA A 19 0.88 -7.52 -2.99
C ALA A 19 0.59 -6.90 -1.61
N SER A 20 0.42 -5.59 -1.54
CA SER A 20 0.11 -4.90 -0.29
C SER A 20 -0.75 -3.65 -0.54
N GLU A 21 -1.75 -3.45 0.31
CA GLU A 21 -2.49 -2.20 0.43
C GLU A 21 -1.79 -1.28 1.42
N ILE A 22 -1.45 -0.07 0.99
CA ILE A 22 -0.69 0.90 1.80
C ILE A 22 -1.44 2.23 1.92
N SER A 23 -1.98 2.45 3.11
CA SER A 23 -2.88 3.55 3.46
C SER A 23 -2.23 4.67 4.28
N SER A 24 -0.90 4.69 4.39
CA SER A 24 -0.16 5.79 5.02
C SER A 24 0.97 6.28 4.12
N LEU A 25 1.23 7.59 4.17
CA LEU A 25 2.22 8.25 3.32
C LEU A 25 3.63 7.68 3.56
N ALA A 26 3.94 7.36 4.82
CA ALA A 26 5.21 6.74 5.19
C ALA A 26 5.40 5.36 4.52
N ASN A 27 4.35 4.52 4.52
CA ASN A 27 4.41 3.19 3.90
C ASN A 27 4.43 3.29 2.37
N GLN A 28 3.69 4.22 1.78
CA GLN A 28 3.76 4.53 0.36
C GLN A 28 5.18 4.89 -0.09
N CYS A 29 5.84 5.76 0.67
CA CYS A 29 7.23 6.12 0.41
C CYS A 29 8.18 4.93 0.60
N LEU A 30 7.97 4.10 1.62
CA LEU A 30 8.81 2.94 1.90
C LEU A 30 8.70 1.88 0.79
N MET A 31 7.48 1.51 0.39
CA MET A 31 7.27 0.48 -0.63
C MET A 31 7.80 0.91 -2.00
N LYS A 32 7.60 2.18 -2.38
CA LYS A 32 8.21 2.74 -3.59
C LYS A 32 9.73 2.61 -3.58
N LYS A 33 10.38 2.92 -2.46
CA LYS A 33 11.84 2.75 -2.30
C LYS A 33 12.30 1.29 -2.35
N ARG A 34 11.41 0.33 -2.08
CA ARG A 34 11.68 -1.11 -2.13
C ARG A 34 11.43 -1.76 -3.49
N GLY A 35 11.00 -0.97 -4.48
CA GLY A 35 10.73 -1.43 -5.84
C GLY A 35 9.40 -2.15 -5.99
N TYR A 36 8.38 -1.77 -5.21
CA TYR A 36 7.00 -2.17 -5.50
C TYR A 36 6.40 -1.24 -6.56
N ASP A 37 5.73 -1.83 -7.52
CA ASP A 37 4.99 -1.15 -8.57
C ASP A 37 3.54 -0.91 -8.14
N LEU A 38 3.00 0.24 -8.55
CA LEU A 38 1.60 0.58 -8.33
C LEU A 38 0.72 -0.26 -9.27
N ILE A 39 -0.25 -0.99 -8.70
CA ILE A 39 -1.31 -1.65 -9.48
C ILE A 39 -2.47 -0.70 -9.67
N THR A 40 -2.98 -0.15 -8.56
CA THR A 40 -4.12 0.77 -8.57
C THR A 40 -4.13 1.64 -7.31
N GLU A 41 -4.92 2.70 -7.33
CA GLU A 41 -5.12 3.61 -6.21
C GLU A 41 -6.60 3.93 -6.01
N THR A 42 -6.97 4.16 -4.76
CA THR A 42 -8.32 4.59 -4.37
C THR A 42 -8.20 5.88 -3.57
N LEU A 43 -8.83 6.95 -4.05
CA LEU A 43 -8.91 8.21 -3.32
C LEU A 43 -9.79 8.02 -2.08
N LEU A 44 -9.31 8.39 -0.90
CA LEU A 44 -10.10 8.30 0.33
C LEU A 44 -11.32 9.23 0.28
N SER A 45 -11.21 10.32 -0.47
CA SER A 45 -12.30 11.28 -0.69
C SER A 45 -13.42 10.77 -1.60
N SER A 46 -13.27 9.61 -2.26
CA SER A 46 -14.39 9.02 -3.02
C SER A 46 -15.38 8.30 -2.12
N GLU A 47 -14.94 7.86 -0.94
CA GLU A 47 -15.77 7.18 0.04
C GLU A 47 -16.37 8.20 0.99
N CYS A 48 -17.60 8.62 0.69
CA CYS A 48 -18.33 9.61 1.47
C CYS A 48 -19.53 9.01 2.20
N ASN A 49 -19.92 9.66 3.30
CA ASN A 49 -21.22 9.41 3.92
C ASN A 49 -22.37 9.95 3.03
N GLU A 50 -23.61 9.74 3.48
CA GLU A 50 -24.83 10.20 2.77
C GLU A 50 -24.84 11.72 2.48
N SER A 51 -24.12 12.52 3.27
CA SER A 51 -24.02 13.98 3.12
C SER A 51 -22.90 14.42 2.18
N GLY A 52 -22.12 13.50 1.61
CA GLY A 52 -20.98 13.80 0.76
C GLY A 52 -19.68 14.14 1.52
N THR A 53 -19.65 13.97 2.84
CA THR A 53 -18.42 14.16 3.64
C THR A 53 -17.56 12.89 3.57
N PRO A 54 -16.25 12.99 3.29
CA PRO A 54 -15.35 11.84 3.31
C PRO A 54 -15.40 11.07 4.63
N LEU A 55 -15.48 9.73 4.54
CA LEU A 55 -15.49 8.83 5.70
C LEU A 55 -14.13 8.73 6.36
N ILE A 56 -13.05 8.86 5.58
CA ILE A 56 -11.67 8.74 6.05
C ILE A 56 -10.94 10.03 5.72
N VAL A 57 -10.44 10.69 6.76
CA VAL A 57 -9.59 11.88 6.67
C VAL A 57 -8.36 11.60 7.52
N THR A 58 -7.18 11.60 6.91
CA THR A 58 -5.93 11.36 7.64
C THR A 58 -5.28 12.67 8.07
N ASP A 59 -4.50 12.62 9.14
CA ASP A 59 -3.71 13.74 9.67
C ASP A 59 -2.32 13.85 9.02
N ASP A 60 -1.81 12.72 8.51
CA ASP A 60 -0.49 12.61 7.85
C ASP A 60 -0.46 13.09 6.39
N GLY A 61 -1.60 13.54 5.86
CA GLY A 61 -1.74 14.03 4.49
C GLY A 61 -1.93 12.96 3.43
N THR A 62 -2.12 11.70 3.82
CA THR A 62 -2.49 10.62 2.89
C THR A 62 -3.88 10.88 2.29
N ASP A 63 -3.96 10.96 0.96
CA ASP A 63 -5.20 11.20 0.22
C ASP A 63 -5.76 9.94 -0.46
N ARG A 64 -4.98 8.85 -0.49
CA ARG A 64 -5.29 7.62 -1.21
C ARG A 64 -4.70 6.38 -0.55
N VAL A 65 -5.32 5.24 -0.78
CA VAL A 65 -4.73 3.91 -0.54
C VAL A 65 -4.14 3.42 -1.85
N LEU A 66 -2.91 2.89 -1.81
CA LEU A 66 -2.28 2.26 -2.98
C LEU A 66 -2.31 0.75 -2.83
N LEU A 67 -2.72 0.05 -3.88
CA LEU A 67 -2.44 -1.37 -4.03
C LEU A 67 -1.15 -1.49 -4.85
N VAL A 68 -0.14 -2.10 -4.26
CA VAL A 68 1.18 -2.27 -4.88
C VAL A 68 1.56 -3.73 -4.99
N TYR A 69 2.45 -4.06 -5.92
CA TYR A 69 3.00 -5.40 -6.10
C TYR A 69 4.48 -5.39 -6.41
N LYS A 70 5.18 -6.43 -5.98
CA LYS A 70 6.57 -6.71 -6.32
C LYS A 70 6.75 -8.19 -6.63
N GLU A 71 7.31 -8.49 -7.80
CA GLU A 71 7.73 -9.83 -8.18
C GLU A 71 8.94 -10.28 -7.33
N PHE A 72 9.02 -11.56 -6.99
CA PHE A 72 10.05 -12.12 -6.12
C PHE A 72 10.85 -13.25 -6.77
#